data_AF-A0A2G5VF22-F1
#
_entry.id   AF-A0A2G5VF22-F1
#
_cell.length_a   1.000
_cell.length_b   1.000
_cell.length_c   1.000
_cell.angle_alpha   90.00
_cell.angle_beta   90.00
_cell.angle_gamma   90.00
#
_symmetry.space_group_name_H-M   'P 1'
#
loop_
_entity.id
_entity.type
_entity.pdbx_description
1 polymer ?
#
loop_
_entity_poly.entity_id
_entity_poly.type
_entity_poly.pdbx_seq_one_letter_code
_entity_poly.pdbx_strand_id
1 'polypeptide(L)'
;MWSQRDALGQKSDLTVRLKTLEQKHKRLESSNGRKRSRENWLEKNTYKLQKLNEENAKSKKMMKEELRDVHGFGGVTGFSTLTNKKVKSGRVEEAIKSLQYISAHSRPRVSSCNRNESEKLEALDRNGKLIFDESKIWLCINGDKGGSHFKLCATIGNVEVSNSAYHIAPLGMFNDEENAENLACHLGNLITQLDNLTELESSIGGNKEKIPVVQFLGGDLKFE
;
A
#
# COMPACT_ATOMS: atom_id res chain seq x y z
N MET A 1 -74.89 14.45 -53.86
CA MET A 1 -74.39 15.79 -53.51
C MET A 1 -73.48 15.64 -52.29
N TRP A 2 -72.22 15.25 -52.50
CA TRP A 2 -71.19 15.22 -51.44
C TRP A 2 -70.53 16.60 -51.43
N SER A 3 -70.41 17.17 -50.23
CA SER A 3 -70.41 18.62 -50.00
C SER A 3 -69.01 19.20 -50.02
N GLN A 4 -68.84 20.45 -50.49
CA GLN A 4 -67.61 21.25 -50.35
C GLN A 4 -67.03 21.25 -48.91
N ARG A 5 -67.85 20.93 -47.90
CA ARG A 5 -67.42 20.73 -46.51
C ARG A 5 -66.43 19.56 -46.34
N ASP A 6 -66.59 18.48 -47.10
CA ASP A 6 -65.73 17.29 -47.00
C ASP A 6 -64.32 17.59 -47.54
N ALA A 7 -64.24 18.38 -48.62
CA ALA A 7 -62.96 18.81 -49.20
C ALA A 7 -62.20 19.82 -48.31
N LEU A 8 -62.92 20.69 -47.59
CA LEU A 8 -62.32 21.62 -46.63
C LEU A 8 -61.84 20.89 -45.37
N GLY A 9 -62.59 19.89 -44.89
CA GLY A 9 -62.18 19.03 -43.77
C GLY A 9 -60.94 18.17 -44.09
N GLN A 10 -60.82 17.68 -45.32
CA GLN A 10 -59.60 16.98 -45.76
C GLN A 10 -58.38 17.91 -45.86
N LYS A 11 -58.55 19.15 -46.33
CA LYS A 11 -57.46 20.14 -46.39
C LYS A 11 -56.96 20.56 -44.99
N SER A 12 -57.87 20.72 -44.03
CA SER A 12 -57.49 21.06 -42.65
C SER A 12 -56.73 19.91 -41.97
N ASP A 13 -57.20 18.66 -42.15
CA ASP A 13 -56.51 17.46 -41.63
C ASP A 13 -55.10 17.30 -42.23
N LEU A 14 -54.96 17.50 -43.55
CA LEU A 14 -53.65 17.46 -44.22
C LEU A 14 -52.70 18.53 -43.67
N THR A 15 -53.20 19.74 -43.38
CA THR A 15 -52.38 20.83 -42.83
C THR A 15 -51.89 20.51 -41.41
N VAL A 16 -52.73 19.90 -40.59
CA VAL A 16 -52.37 19.47 -39.22
C VAL A 16 -51.32 18.35 -39.27
N ARG A 17 -51.49 17.38 -40.17
CA ARG A 17 -50.51 16.30 -40.37
C ARG A 17 -49.16 16.83 -40.83
N LEU A 18 -49.15 17.80 -41.73
CA LEU A 18 -47.92 18.40 -42.26
C LEU A 18 -47.13 19.13 -41.17
N LYS A 19 -47.80 19.96 -40.35
CA LYS A 19 -47.19 20.60 -39.17
C LYS A 19 -46.64 19.58 -38.17
N THR A 20 -47.36 18.48 -37.97
CA THR A 20 -46.92 17.39 -37.06
C THR A 20 -45.66 16.71 -37.58
N LEU A 21 -45.55 16.49 -38.90
CA LEU A 21 -44.37 15.92 -39.53
C LEU A 21 -43.16 16.85 -39.47
N GLU A 22 -43.34 18.14 -39.72
CA GLU A 22 -42.28 19.15 -39.58
C GLU A 22 -41.74 19.20 -38.15
N GLN A 23 -42.62 19.15 -37.16
CA GLN A 23 -42.22 19.16 -35.76
C GLN A 23 -41.47 17.87 -35.36
N LYS A 24 -41.86 16.71 -35.91
CA LYS A 24 -41.12 15.45 -35.75
C LYS A 24 -39.74 15.50 -36.42
N HIS A 25 -39.65 16.08 -37.62
CA HIS A 25 -38.39 16.25 -38.34
C HIS A 25 -37.40 17.09 -37.52
N LYS A 26 -37.84 18.24 -37.01
CA LYS A 26 -37.01 19.13 -36.17
C LYS A 26 -36.52 18.45 -34.88
N ARG A 27 -37.34 17.59 -34.27
CA ARG A 27 -36.96 16.79 -33.10
C ARG A 27 -35.90 15.74 -33.45
N LEU A 28 -36.03 15.09 -34.60
CA LEU A 28 -35.05 14.10 -35.08
C LEU A 28 -33.70 14.75 -35.40
N GLU A 29 -33.68 15.90 -36.08
CA GLU A 29 -32.45 16.65 -36.35
C GLU A 29 -31.72 17.06 -35.06
N SER A 30 -32.47 17.56 -34.08
CA SER A 30 -31.93 17.93 -32.77
C SER A 30 -31.35 16.72 -32.01
N SER A 31 -31.99 15.56 -32.10
CA SER A 31 -31.54 14.31 -31.48
C SER A 31 -30.28 13.77 -32.15
N ASN A 32 -30.23 13.78 -33.49
CA ASN A 32 -29.06 13.36 -34.26
C ASN A 32 -27.84 14.26 -34.00
N GLY A 33 -28.03 15.57 -33.89
CA GLY A 33 -26.94 16.49 -33.52
C GLY A 33 -26.33 16.15 -32.16
N ARG A 34 -27.15 15.82 -31.15
CA ARG A 34 -26.67 15.42 -29.82
C ARG A 34 -25.94 14.07 -29.83
N LYS A 35 -26.42 13.10 -30.62
CA LYS A 35 -25.74 11.80 -30.79
C LYS A 35 -24.34 11.99 -31.38
N ARG A 36 -24.22 12.80 -32.44
CA ARG A 36 -22.95 13.11 -33.09
C ARG A 36 -21.96 13.80 -32.15
N SER A 37 -22.44 14.73 -31.32
CA SER A 37 -21.58 15.38 -30.31
C SER A 37 -21.08 14.41 -29.24
N ARG A 38 -21.92 13.46 -28.82
CA ARG A 38 -21.52 12.42 -27.86
C ARG A 38 -20.50 11.44 -28.45
N GLU A 39 -20.68 11.04 -29.70
CA GLU A 39 -19.73 10.18 -30.43
C GLU A 39 -18.36 10.87 -30.56
N ASN A 40 -18.34 12.13 -30.99
CA ASN A 40 -17.10 12.93 -31.07
C ASN A 40 -16.40 13.09 -29.70
N TRP A 41 -17.16 13.18 -28.62
CA TRP A 41 -16.61 13.26 -27.26
C TRP A 41 -15.98 11.93 -26.83
N LEU A 42 -16.65 10.81 -27.12
CA LEU A 42 -16.13 9.47 -26.84
C LEU A 42 -14.85 9.19 -27.64
N GLU A 43 -14.82 9.51 -28.94
CA GLU A 43 -13.61 9.35 -29.77
C GLU A 43 -12.41 10.12 -29.22
N LYS A 44 -12.62 11.39 -28.81
CA LYS A 44 -11.56 12.20 -28.19
C LYS A 44 -11.03 11.59 -26.89
N ASN A 45 -11.90 10.99 -26.08
CA ASN A 45 -11.48 10.35 -24.83
C ASN A 45 -10.76 9.03 -25.07
N THR A 46 -11.21 8.22 -26.04
CA THR A 46 -10.52 7.00 -26.44
C THR A 46 -9.10 7.30 -26.94
N TYR A 47 -8.94 8.35 -27.75
CA TYR A 47 -7.63 8.82 -28.21
C TYR A 47 -6.72 9.24 -27.05
N LYS A 48 -7.25 9.99 -26.06
CA LYS A 48 -6.49 10.38 -24.86
C LYS A 48 -6.04 9.17 -24.04
N LEU A 49 -6.92 8.19 -23.84
CA LEU A 49 -6.62 6.95 -23.13
C LEU A 49 -5.53 6.14 -23.82
N GLN A 50 -5.59 6.06 -25.16
CA GLN A 50 -4.56 5.39 -25.95
C GLN A 50 -3.20 6.07 -25.79
N LYS A 51 -3.16 7.41 -25.88
CA LYS A 51 -1.93 8.19 -25.67
C LYS A 51 -1.33 8.00 -24.27
N LEU A 52 -2.17 8.01 -23.22
CA LEU A 52 -1.75 7.74 -21.84
C LEU A 52 -1.18 6.33 -21.67
N ASN A 53 -1.77 5.32 -22.32
CA ASN A 53 -1.26 3.96 -22.29
C ASN A 53 0.09 3.83 -22.99
N GLU A 54 0.30 4.53 -24.11
CA GLU A 54 1.60 4.58 -24.79
C GLU A 54 2.67 5.27 -23.96
N GLU A 55 2.34 6.38 -23.30
CA GLU A 55 3.24 7.10 -22.38
C GLU A 55 3.61 6.23 -21.16
N ASN A 56 2.63 5.52 -20.58
CA ASN A 56 2.87 4.56 -19.50
C ASN A 56 3.75 3.39 -19.94
N ALA A 57 3.55 2.88 -21.16
CA ALA A 57 4.39 1.81 -21.71
C ALA A 57 5.84 2.27 -21.93
N LYS A 58 6.04 3.50 -22.43
CA LYS A 58 7.36 4.12 -22.56
C LYS A 58 8.03 4.32 -21.21
N SER A 59 7.30 4.85 -20.22
CA SER A 59 7.81 5.08 -18.87
C SER A 59 8.25 3.76 -18.21
N LYS A 60 7.45 2.70 -18.31
CA LYS A 60 7.82 1.35 -17.84
C LYS A 60 9.05 0.80 -18.54
N LYS A 61 9.21 1.07 -19.84
CA LYS A 61 10.39 0.63 -20.60
C LYS A 61 11.65 1.35 -20.12
N MET A 62 11.58 2.67 -19.92
CA MET A 62 12.71 3.46 -19.39
C MET A 62 13.11 2.99 -17.99
N MET A 63 12.15 2.82 -17.07
CA MET A 63 12.44 2.27 -15.74
C MET A 63 13.11 0.89 -15.79
N LYS A 64 12.72 0.03 -16.73
CA LYS A 64 13.32 -1.30 -16.92
C LYS A 64 14.73 -1.25 -17.53
N GLU A 65 15.05 -0.21 -18.27
CA GLU A 65 16.40 0.05 -18.79
C GLU A 65 17.28 0.65 -17.69
N GLU A 66 16.80 1.64 -16.94
CA GLU A 66 17.51 2.18 -15.76
C GLU A 66 17.81 1.10 -14.72
N LEU A 67 16.84 0.21 -14.42
CA LEU A 67 17.05 -0.93 -13.52
C LEU A 67 18.07 -1.94 -14.06
N ARG A 68 18.26 -2.03 -15.38
CA ARG A 68 19.29 -2.90 -15.97
C ARG A 68 20.69 -2.32 -15.78
N ASP A 69 20.83 -1.00 -15.89
CA ASP A 69 22.12 -0.32 -15.70
C ASP A 69 22.55 -0.32 -14.23
N VAL A 70 21.60 -0.24 -13.29
CA VAL A 70 21.86 -0.36 -11.84
C VAL A 70 22.23 -1.81 -11.42
N HIS A 71 21.86 -2.82 -12.21
CA HIS A 71 22.12 -4.24 -11.91
C HIS A 71 23.33 -4.85 -12.65
N GLY A 72 24.33 -4.03 -12.99
CA GLY A 72 25.66 -4.48 -13.43
C GLY A 72 26.47 -5.31 -12.42
N PHE A 73 25.90 -5.67 -11.26
CA PHE A 73 26.47 -6.63 -10.32
C PHE A 73 25.82 -8.02 -10.50
N GLY A 74 26.56 -8.91 -11.17
CA GLY A 74 26.52 -10.36 -10.98
C GLY A 74 25.15 -11.04 -10.89
N GLY A 75 24.55 -11.36 -12.03
CA GLY A 75 23.82 -12.63 -12.21
C GLY A 75 22.54 -12.86 -11.40
N VAL A 76 21.98 -11.86 -10.70
CA VAL A 76 20.66 -12.01 -10.08
C VAL A 76 19.59 -11.55 -11.06
N THR A 77 18.94 -12.52 -11.72
CA THR A 77 17.76 -12.26 -12.56
C THR A 77 16.70 -11.55 -11.75
N GLY A 78 16.35 -10.34 -12.20
CA GLY A 78 15.52 -9.39 -11.50
C GLY A 78 14.12 -9.90 -11.12
N PHE A 79 13.58 -9.22 -10.10
CA PHE A 79 12.21 -9.24 -9.59
C PHE A 79 11.17 -9.78 -10.59
N SER A 80 10.96 -11.09 -10.51
CA SER A 80 9.87 -11.79 -11.16
C SER A 80 9.13 -12.55 -10.07
N THR A 81 7.95 -12.03 -9.77
CA THR A 81 6.86 -12.67 -9.04
C THR A 81 7.14 -13.16 -7.60
N LEU A 82 6.46 -12.49 -6.67
CA LEU A 82 6.15 -12.86 -5.28
C LEU A 82 5.56 -14.28 -5.07
N THR A 83 5.57 -15.14 -6.09
CA THR A 83 4.97 -16.48 -6.11
C THR A 83 5.99 -17.62 -6.15
N ASN A 84 7.29 -17.33 -6.28
CA ASN A 84 8.26 -18.40 -6.38
C ASN A 84 8.50 -19.07 -5.03
N LYS A 85 7.96 -20.29 -4.86
CA LYS A 85 8.00 -21.11 -3.64
C LYS A 85 9.43 -21.28 -3.08
N LYS A 86 10.44 -21.24 -3.96
CA LYS A 86 11.87 -21.30 -3.64
C LYS A 86 12.41 -20.03 -2.96
N VAL A 87 11.89 -18.85 -3.33
CA VAL A 87 12.28 -17.56 -2.73
C VAL A 87 11.59 -17.38 -1.37
N LYS A 88 10.33 -17.82 -1.26
CA LYS A 88 9.64 -17.93 0.03
C LYS A 88 10.36 -18.93 0.95
N SER A 89 10.75 -20.10 0.45
CA SER A 89 11.48 -21.08 1.28
C SER A 89 12.86 -20.57 1.68
N GLY A 90 13.59 -19.88 0.81
CA GLY A 90 14.90 -19.30 1.15
C GLY A 90 14.80 -18.21 2.23
N ARG A 91 13.82 -17.31 2.13
CA ARG A 91 13.57 -16.28 3.15
C ARG A 91 13.03 -16.84 4.46
N VAL A 92 12.15 -17.83 4.37
CA VAL A 92 11.65 -18.55 5.54
C VAL A 92 12.77 -19.37 6.17
N GLU A 93 13.67 -19.99 5.41
CA GLU A 93 14.85 -20.68 5.92
C GLU A 93 15.88 -19.72 6.52
N GLU A 94 16.07 -18.52 5.96
CA GLU A 94 16.98 -17.50 6.49
C GLU A 94 16.41 -16.83 7.74
N ALA A 95 15.10 -16.56 7.78
CA ALA A 95 14.38 -16.14 8.97
C ALA A 95 14.35 -17.25 10.03
N ILE A 96 14.14 -18.52 9.66
CA ILE A 96 14.20 -19.67 10.56
C ILE A 96 15.62 -19.87 11.07
N LYS A 97 16.67 -19.70 10.25
CA LYS A 97 18.08 -19.75 10.71
C LYS A 97 18.42 -18.62 11.65
N SER A 98 17.88 -17.41 11.41
CA SER A 98 18.05 -16.27 12.29
C SER A 98 17.30 -16.49 13.62
N LEU A 99 16.08 -17.01 13.57
CA LEU A 99 15.28 -17.40 14.73
C LEU A 99 15.86 -18.61 15.47
N GLN A 100 16.46 -19.57 14.76
CA GLN A 100 17.18 -20.72 15.34
C GLN A 100 18.50 -20.29 15.95
N TYR A 101 19.19 -19.29 15.40
CA TYR A 101 20.35 -18.69 16.05
C TYR A 101 19.96 -17.99 17.36
N ILE A 102 18.79 -17.35 17.40
CA ILE A 102 18.20 -16.75 18.60
C ILE A 102 17.69 -17.82 19.58
N SER A 103 17.12 -18.91 19.08
CA SER A 103 16.47 -19.99 19.87
C SER A 103 17.44 -21.07 20.36
N ALA A 104 18.50 -21.41 19.60
CA ALA A 104 19.51 -22.41 19.97
C ALA A 104 20.44 -21.92 21.11
N HIS A 105 20.38 -20.64 21.46
CA HIS A 105 21.01 -20.05 22.65
C HIS A 105 20.03 -19.93 23.82
N SER A 106 19.13 -20.93 23.96
CA SER A 106 17.99 -20.99 24.88
C SER A 106 18.37 -20.78 26.36
N ARG A 107 18.53 -19.51 26.71
CA ARG A 107 17.99 -18.84 27.88
C ARG A 107 17.35 -17.56 27.32
N PRO A 108 16.27 -17.02 27.90
CA PRO A 108 15.60 -15.84 27.35
C PRO A 108 16.59 -14.67 27.35
N ARG A 109 17.32 -14.49 26.24
CA ARG A 109 18.10 -13.28 26.00
C ARG A 109 17.08 -12.25 25.56
N VAL A 110 16.64 -11.46 26.52
CA VAL A 110 16.17 -10.10 26.27
C VAL A 110 17.25 -9.44 25.42
N SER A 111 17.08 -9.42 24.09
CA SER A 111 17.89 -8.54 23.26
C SER A 111 17.54 -7.13 23.72
N SER A 112 18.53 -6.37 24.16
CA SER A 112 18.34 -5.00 24.63
C SER A 112 17.49 -4.22 23.61
N CYS A 113 16.36 -3.67 24.06
CA CYS A 113 15.33 -2.96 23.29
C CYS A 113 15.80 -1.67 22.58
N ASN A 114 17.11 -1.40 22.57
CA ASN A 114 17.67 -0.29 21.81
C ASN A 114 18.35 -0.76 20.54
N ARG A 115 18.79 -2.03 20.49
CA ARG A 115 19.69 -2.48 19.44
C ARG A 115 18.94 -2.84 18.15
N ASN A 116 17.86 -3.60 18.26
CA ASN A 116 17.12 -4.09 17.08
C ASN A 116 16.37 -2.95 16.39
N GLU A 117 15.93 -1.99 17.17
CA GLU A 117 15.19 -0.79 16.80
C GLU A 117 16.12 0.20 16.11
N SER A 118 17.29 0.48 16.68
CA SER A 118 18.31 1.32 16.03
C SER A 118 18.82 0.69 14.74
N GLU A 119 19.11 -0.61 14.71
CA GLU A 119 19.53 -1.31 13.48
C GLU A 119 18.46 -1.21 12.37
N LYS A 120 17.16 -1.31 12.73
CA LYS A 120 16.04 -1.11 11.79
C LYS A 120 15.88 0.32 11.35
N LEU A 121 16.04 1.27 12.27
CA LEU A 121 15.96 2.69 11.99
C LEU A 121 17.05 3.12 10.99
N GLU A 122 18.30 2.70 11.21
CA GLU A 122 19.41 2.92 10.29
C GLU A 122 19.19 2.26 8.93
N ALA A 123 18.57 1.06 8.91
CA ALA A 123 18.24 0.40 7.65
C ALA A 123 17.14 1.16 6.87
N LEU A 124 16.15 1.76 7.56
CA LEU A 124 15.13 2.57 6.92
C LEU A 124 15.71 3.88 6.38
N ASP A 125 16.60 4.52 7.13
CA ASP A 125 17.33 5.71 6.71
C ASP A 125 18.17 5.45 5.45
N ARG A 126 19.02 4.41 5.49
CA ARG A 126 19.88 4.02 4.36
C ARG A 126 19.12 3.72 3.08
N ASN A 127 17.89 3.23 3.21
CA ASN A 127 17.03 2.89 2.08
C ASN A 127 16.10 4.06 1.65
N GLY A 128 16.22 5.24 2.26
CA GLY A 128 15.41 6.42 1.95
C GLY A 128 13.92 6.23 2.26
N LYS A 129 13.58 5.33 3.20
CA LYS A 129 12.20 5.00 3.57
C LYS A 129 11.73 5.69 4.84
N LEU A 130 12.66 6.28 5.58
CA LEU A 130 12.42 6.97 6.84
C LEU A 130 11.92 8.39 6.56
N ILE A 131 10.81 8.78 7.16
CA ILE A 131 10.25 10.13 7.05
C ILE A 131 10.30 10.82 8.41
N PHE A 132 11.03 11.94 8.48
CA PHE A 132 11.05 12.81 9.65
C PHE A 132 10.05 13.95 9.49
N ASP A 133 8.99 13.93 10.30
CA ASP A 133 8.01 15.03 10.38
C ASP A 133 8.45 16.09 11.41
N GLU A 134 9.07 15.68 12.53
CA GLU A 134 9.43 16.59 13.65
C GLU A 134 10.72 16.20 14.40
N SER A 135 11.65 15.47 13.77
CA SER A 135 12.85 14.91 14.46
C SER A 135 12.52 13.98 15.65
N LYS A 136 11.39 13.27 15.58
CA LYS A 136 10.96 12.26 16.57
C LYS A 136 10.64 10.94 15.88
N ILE A 137 10.83 9.84 16.60
CA ILE A 137 10.43 8.50 16.18
C ILE A 137 9.13 8.09 16.83
N TRP A 138 8.17 7.68 16.02
CA TRP A 138 6.91 7.07 16.43
C TRP A 138 7.14 5.56 16.53
N LEU A 139 7.06 5.02 17.74
CA LEU A 139 7.28 3.61 18.01
C LEU A 139 5.97 2.98 18.51
N CYS A 140 5.43 2.04 17.75
CA CYS A 140 4.22 1.33 18.12
C CYS A 140 4.59 -0.04 18.70
N ILE A 141 4.17 -0.34 19.93
CA ILE A 141 4.41 -1.63 20.58
C ILE A 141 3.19 -2.51 20.37
N ASN A 142 3.38 -3.67 19.74
CA ASN A 142 2.34 -4.59 19.32
C ASN A 142 2.52 -5.95 19.99
N GLY A 143 1.41 -6.52 20.49
CA GLY A 143 1.32 -7.92 20.91
C GLY A 143 0.49 -8.72 19.91
N ASP A 144 0.95 -9.93 19.57
CA ASP A 144 0.20 -10.87 18.75
C ASP A 144 0.30 -12.29 19.33
N LYS A 145 -0.86 -12.89 19.63
CA LYS A 145 -0.97 -14.31 19.94
C LYS A 145 -1.47 -15.09 18.73
N GLY A 146 -0.57 -15.92 18.20
CA GLY A 146 -0.87 -16.88 17.15
C GLY A 146 -0.70 -18.31 17.64
N GLY A 147 -1.81 -19.05 17.81
CA GLY A 147 -1.78 -20.42 18.31
C GLY A 147 -1.15 -20.50 19.71
N SER A 148 -0.07 -21.27 19.87
CA SER A 148 0.61 -21.45 21.15
C SER A 148 1.72 -20.42 21.44
N HIS A 149 1.92 -19.43 20.57
CA HIS A 149 3.03 -18.47 20.68
C HIS A 149 2.51 -17.04 20.82
N PHE A 150 2.98 -16.34 21.83
CA PHE A 150 2.86 -14.89 21.96
C PHE A 150 4.11 -14.20 21.42
N LYS A 151 3.93 -13.07 20.71
CA LYS A 151 5.01 -12.26 20.15
C LYS A 151 4.81 -10.80 20.55
N LEU A 152 5.89 -10.16 20.96
CA LEU A 152 5.98 -8.72 21.20
C LEU A 152 6.87 -8.09 20.14
N CYS A 153 6.37 -7.08 19.46
CA CYS A 153 7.06 -6.37 18.38
C CYS A 153 7.01 -4.85 18.62
N ALA A 154 8.02 -4.12 18.13
CA ALA A 154 7.97 -2.68 17.96
C ALA A 154 7.89 -2.34 16.47
N THR A 155 7.10 -1.35 16.09
CA THR A 155 6.88 -0.93 14.71
C THR A 155 7.22 0.55 14.57
N ILE A 156 8.16 0.88 13.68
CA ILE A 156 8.56 2.27 13.41
C ILE A 156 7.53 2.91 12.47
N GLY A 157 6.76 3.88 12.96
CA GLY A 157 5.69 4.54 12.22
C GLY A 157 6.15 5.57 11.19
N ASN A 158 7.40 6.03 11.29
CA ASN A 158 8.02 7.03 10.41
C ASN A 158 8.35 6.47 9.01
N VAL A 159 7.40 5.84 8.33
CA VAL A 159 7.61 5.24 7.02
C VAL A 159 6.56 5.69 6.03
N GLU A 160 6.97 5.86 4.77
CA GLU A 160 6.06 6.24 3.67
C GLU A 160 5.00 5.16 3.40
N VAL A 161 5.39 3.89 3.53
CA VAL A 161 4.56 2.73 3.21
C VAL A 161 4.41 1.85 4.45
N SER A 162 3.23 1.92 5.06
CA SER A 162 2.90 1.23 6.32
C SER A 162 2.65 -0.28 6.17
N ASN A 163 2.34 -0.79 4.97
CA ASN A 163 2.15 -2.23 4.77
C ASN A 163 3.48 -2.93 4.43
N SER A 164 4.35 -3.08 5.42
CA SER A 164 5.65 -3.71 5.22
C SER A 164 6.25 -4.31 6.50
N ALA A 165 6.81 -5.52 6.43
CA ALA A 165 7.51 -6.10 7.57
C ALA A 165 8.85 -5.41 7.91
N TYR A 166 9.38 -4.55 7.01
CA TYR A 166 10.73 -3.97 7.18
C TYR A 166 10.87 -3.07 8.41
N HIS A 167 9.79 -2.40 8.81
CA HIS A 167 9.77 -1.47 9.95
C HIS A 167 9.28 -2.13 11.26
N ILE A 168 9.06 -3.45 11.27
CA ILE A 168 8.61 -4.21 12.45
C ILE A 168 9.80 -4.96 13.07
N ALA A 169 10.19 -4.62 14.29
CA ALA A 169 11.22 -5.23 15.11
C ALA A 169 10.62 -6.26 16.08
N PRO A 170 10.93 -7.57 15.94
CA PRO A 170 10.60 -8.54 16.98
C PRO A 170 11.44 -8.23 18.23
N LEU A 171 10.77 -8.13 19.39
CA LEU A 171 11.41 -7.83 20.67
C LEU A 171 11.51 -9.05 21.57
N GLY A 172 10.43 -9.85 21.60
CA GLY A 172 10.35 -11.02 22.45
C GLY A 172 9.24 -11.96 22.03
N MET A 173 9.34 -13.22 22.44
CA MET A 173 8.29 -14.21 22.24
C MET A 173 8.35 -15.27 23.33
N PHE A 174 7.21 -15.86 23.65
CA PHE A 174 7.12 -17.01 24.55
C PHE A 174 5.96 -17.93 24.16
N ASN A 175 6.01 -19.15 24.68
CA ASN A 175 5.07 -20.21 24.36
C ASN A 175 4.22 -20.54 25.58
N ASP A 176 3.26 -19.68 25.86
CA ASP A 176 2.32 -19.84 26.98
C ASP A 176 1.07 -19.00 26.72
N GLU A 177 0.11 -19.03 27.65
CA GLU A 177 -1.07 -18.20 27.64
C GLU A 177 -0.76 -16.71 27.67
N GLU A 178 -1.51 -15.94 26.88
CA GLU A 178 -1.43 -14.48 26.89
C GLU A 178 -2.21 -13.97 28.10
N ASN A 179 -1.52 -13.96 29.24
CA ASN A 179 -2.01 -13.39 30.49
C ASN A 179 -0.91 -12.54 31.14
N ALA A 180 -1.32 -11.69 32.07
CA ALA A 180 -0.41 -10.74 32.72
C ALA A 180 0.74 -11.43 33.48
N GLU A 181 0.49 -12.59 34.08
CA GLU A 181 1.48 -13.36 34.84
C GLU A 181 2.60 -13.86 33.94
N ASN A 182 2.25 -14.47 32.80
CA ASN A 182 3.19 -14.98 31.81
C ASN A 182 3.93 -13.85 31.08
N LEU A 183 3.25 -12.73 30.78
CA LEU A 183 3.88 -11.54 30.22
C LEU A 183 4.94 -10.98 31.17
N ALA A 184 4.62 -10.85 32.46
CA ALA A 184 5.57 -10.40 33.47
C ALA A 184 6.72 -11.40 33.66
N CYS A 185 6.42 -12.70 33.65
CA CYS A 185 7.41 -13.76 33.81
C CYS A 185 8.43 -13.80 32.67
N HIS A 186 7.94 -13.75 31.43
CA HIS A 186 8.78 -13.94 30.24
C HIS A 186 9.35 -12.64 29.69
N LEU A 187 8.57 -11.55 29.73
CA LEU A 187 8.89 -10.28 29.09
C LEU A 187 8.99 -9.11 30.07
N GLY A 188 8.85 -9.32 31.39
CA GLY A 188 8.82 -8.22 32.37
C GLY A 188 10.01 -7.26 32.28
N ASN A 189 11.23 -7.80 32.14
CA ASN A 189 12.44 -6.98 31.95
C ASN A 189 12.40 -6.15 30.66
N LEU A 190 11.86 -6.72 29.58
CA LEU A 190 11.73 -6.05 28.29
C LEU A 190 10.66 -4.96 28.34
N ILE A 191 9.51 -5.23 28.99
CA ILE A 191 8.45 -4.26 29.22
C ILE A 191 8.99 -3.09 30.05
N THR A 192 9.76 -3.35 31.11
CA THR A 192 10.40 -2.27 31.89
C THR A 192 11.38 -1.45 31.04
N GLN A 193 12.12 -2.08 30.11
CA GLN A 193 13.00 -1.33 29.20
C GLN A 193 12.20 -0.43 28.25
N LEU A 194 11.11 -0.96 27.69
CA LEU A 194 10.19 -0.23 26.84
C LEU A 194 9.55 0.95 27.58
N ASP A 195 9.05 0.74 28.79
CA ASP A 195 8.43 1.79 29.61
C ASP A 195 9.40 2.95 29.89
N ASN A 196 10.71 2.68 29.95
CA ASN A 196 11.75 3.68 30.17
C ASN A 196 12.38 4.21 28.87
N LEU A 197 11.94 3.75 27.70
CA LEU A 197 12.50 4.15 26.41
C LEU A 197 11.98 5.53 25.99
N THR A 198 12.80 6.56 26.17
CA THR A 198 12.48 7.95 25.80
C THR A 198 13.23 8.44 24.57
N GLU A 199 14.34 7.80 24.21
CA GLU A 199 15.21 8.17 23.11
C GLU A 199 15.90 6.94 22.49
N LEU A 200 16.15 6.98 21.18
CA LEU A 200 16.96 6.01 20.45
C LEU A 200 18.25 6.67 19.95
N GLU A 201 19.38 6.02 20.18
CA GLU A 201 20.66 6.42 19.60
C GLU A 201 20.81 5.73 18.23
N SER A 202 20.99 6.50 17.17
CA SER A 202 21.09 6.00 15.80
C SER A 202 22.07 6.83 14.98
N SER A 203 22.76 6.19 14.02
CA SER A 203 23.63 6.86 13.07
C SER A 203 22.86 7.27 11.81
N ILE A 204 22.18 8.41 11.84
CA ILE A 204 21.41 8.93 10.71
C ILE A 204 22.28 9.91 9.91
N GLY A 205 22.35 9.70 8.59
CA GLY A 205 23.22 10.52 7.73
C GLY A 205 24.72 10.51 8.11
N GLY A 206 25.16 9.49 8.85
CA GLY A 206 26.55 9.34 9.33
C GLY A 206 26.87 10.04 10.66
N ASN A 207 25.90 10.74 11.26
CA ASN A 207 26.05 11.35 12.58
C ASN A 207 25.31 10.52 13.63
N LYS A 208 25.94 10.29 14.77
CA LYS A 208 25.27 9.70 15.93
C LYS A 208 24.36 10.74 16.57
N GLU A 209 23.07 10.48 16.54
CA GLU A 209 22.06 11.35 17.13
C GLU A 209 21.19 10.57 18.12
N LYS A 210 20.76 11.28 19.17
CA LYS A 210 19.74 10.81 20.09
C LYS A 210 18.41 11.39 19.66
N ILE A 211 17.49 10.51 19.29
CA ILE A 211 16.23 10.90 18.69
C ILE A 211 15.12 10.58 19.69
N PRO A 212 14.30 11.57 20.09
CA PRO A 212 13.19 11.34 20.99
C PRO A 212 12.19 10.32 20.42
N VAL A 213 11.70 9.45 21.27
CA VAL A 213 10.70 8.42 20.94
C VAL A 213 9.35 8.81 21.53
N VAL A 214 8.32 8.70 20.70
CA VAL A 214 6.92 8.77 21.13
C VAL A 214 6.33 7.37 20.96
N GLN A 215 5.91 6.78 22.08
CA GLN A 215 5.41 5.40 22.10
C GLN A 215 3.89 5.34 22.01
N PHE A 216 3.40 4.34 21.30
CA PHE A 216 1.97 4.02 21.17
C PHE A 216 1.78 2.53 21.41
N LEU A 217 0.65 2.16 22.01
CA LEU A 217 0.23 0.78 22.09
C LEU A 217 -0.60 0.44 20.86
N GLY A 218 -0.14 -0.55 20.11
CA GLY A 218 -0.83 -1.11 18.96
C GLY A 218 -1.46 -2.46 19.27
N GLY A 219 -2.61 -2.72 18.67
CA GLY A 219 -3.29 -4.01 18.78
C GLY A 219 -2.72 -5.06 17.82
N ASP A 220 -3.63 -5.94 17.38
CA ASP A 220 -3.40 -7.09 16.49
C ASP A 220 -2.43 -6.78 15.34
N LEU A 221 -1.42 -7.64 15.18
CA LEU A 221 -0.38 -7.49 14.18
C LEU A 221 -0.49 -8.63 13.16
N LYS A 222 -1.01 -8.30 11.97
CA LYS A 222 -1.09 -9.25 10.86
C LYS A 222 0.13 -9.10 9.95
N PHE A 223 0.88 -10.19 9.81
CA PHE A 223 1.87 -10.32 8.74
C PHE A 223 1.14 -10.70 7.44
N GLU A 224 1.04 -9.78 6.49
CA GLU A 224 0.61 -10.08 5.10
C GLU A 224 1.80 -10.46 4.20
#